data_AF-A0A519ZDJ3-F1
#
_entry.id   AF-A0A519ZDJ3-F1
#
_cell.length_a   1.000
_cell.length_b   1.000
_cell.length_c   1.000
_cell.angle_alpha   90.00
_cell.angle_beta   90.00
_cell.angle_gamma   90.00
#
_symmetry.space_group_name_H-M   'P 1'
#
loop_
_entity.id
_entity.type
_entity.pdbx_description
1 polymer ?
#
loop_
_entity_poly.entity_id
_entity_poly.type
_entity_poly.pdbx_seq_one_letter_code
_entity_poly.pdbx_strand_id
1 'polypeptide(L)'
;MKALFSILATGFLTTASATFSWAQQHPGVYTSSQEYVHNQPAHPGAVGALPASLAYLEVVNAHTHAVHRVPLAQVWGYANAKGQGFRLVEHKAYAIQPQQDGLITYSRQRAIQHSRSKHIVTEHFYSETLDGKLHALTKRGLKQHQAAAN
;
A
#
# COMPACT_ATOMS: atom_id res chain seq x y z
N MET A 1 30.66 64.36 -16.42
CA MET A 1 31.07 62.99 -16.06
C MET A 1 30.04 62.40 -15.11
N LYS A 2 29.19 61.49 -15.59
CA LYS A 2 28.20 60.77 -14.78
C LYS A 2 28.44 59.27 -15.00
N ALA A 3 28.80 58.58 -13.92
CA ALA A 3 29.00 57.14 -13.91
C ALA A 3 27.64 56.43 -14.01
N LEU A 4 27.58 55.40 -14.85
CA LEU A 4 26.47 54.44 -14.89
C LEU A 4 27.00 53.12 -14.32
N PHE A 5 26.55 52.79 -13.11
CA PHE A 5 26.69 51.46 -12.53
C PHE A 5 25.50 50.62 -13.00
N SER A 6 25.74 49.58 -13.79
CA SER A 6 24.74 48.56 -14.10
C SER A 6 24.95 47.37 -13.16
N ILE A 7 23.93 47.11 -12.35
CA ILE A 7 23.86 46.06 -11.35
C ILE A 7 23.69 44.71 -12.06
N LEU A 8 24.57 43.75 -11.75
CA LEU A 8 24.45 42.34 -12.14
C LEU A 8 23.21 41.73 -11.46
N ALA A 9 22.24 41.31 -12.26
CA ALA A 9 21.11 40.52 -11.80
C ALA A 9 21.55 39.04 -11.66
N THR A 10 21.81 38.60 -10.44
CA THR A 10 21.98 37.18 -10.11
C THR A 10 20.63 36.48 -10.23
N GLY A 11 20.47 35.67 -11.27
CA GLY A 11 19.33 34.79 -11.43
C GLY A 11 19.33 33.72 -10.33
N PHE A 12 18.35 33.78 -9.45
CA PHE A 12 18.07 32.70 -8.50
C PHE A 12 17.57 31.48 -9.30
N LEU A 13 18.34 30.40 -9.27
CA LEU A 13 17.87 29.06 -9.63
C LEU A 13 16.80 28.66 -8.62
N THR A 14 15.53 28.88 -8.95
CA THR A 14 14.41 28.25 -8.28
C THR A 14 14.42 26.77 -8.62
N THR A 15 15.02 25.96 -7.75
CA THR A 15 14.71 24.53 -7.69
C THR A 15 13.23 24.42 -7.35
N ALA A 16 12.40 24.23 -8.37
CA ALA A 16 11.02 23.86 -8.21
C ALA A 16 10.99 22.51 -7.50
N SER A 17 10.84 22.55 -6.18
CA SER A 17 10.48 21.37 -5.40
C SER A 17 9.15 20.90 -5.96
N ALA A 18 9.16 19.80 -6.70
CA ALA A 18 7.96 19.12 -7.12
C ALA A 18 7.20 18.72 -5.85
N THR A 19 6.19 19.51 -5.50
CA THR A 19 5.23 19.16 -4.48
C THR A 19 4.48 17.94 -5.00
N PHE A 20 4.87 16.76 -4.54
CA PHE A 20 4.07 15.55 -4.74
C PHE A 20 2.71 15.82 -4.10
N SER A 21 1.73 16.13 -4.94
CA SER A 21 0.34 16.20 -4.51
C SER A 21 -0.08 14.78 -4.20
N TRP A 22 -0.12 14.43 -2.92
CA TRP A 22 -0.67 13.16 -2.41
C TRP A 22 -2.21 13.13 -2.52
N ALA A 23 -2.78 13.82 -3.52
CA ALA A 23 -4.20 13.83 -3.77
C ALA A 23 -4.62 12.43 -4.24
N GLN A 24 -5.39 11.76 -3.38
CA GLN A 24 -5.86 10.42 -3.64
C GLN A 24 -6.85 10.44 -4.82
N GLN A 25 -6.44 9.94 -5.98
CA GLN A 25 -7.28 9.88 -7.18
C GLN A 25 -8.52 8.99 -6.96
N HIS A 26 -8.40 7.97 -6.10
CA HIS A 26 -9.45 7.02 -5.78
C HIS A 26 -9.49 6.74 -4.27
N PRO A 27 -10.52 7.21 -3.52
CA PRO A 27 -10.61 6.99 -2.08
C PRO A 27 -10.54 5.51 -1.69
N GLY A 28 -9.63 5.16 -0.80
CA GLY A 28 -9.39 3.80 -0.35
C GLY A 28 -8.48 2.96 -1.25
N VAL A 29 -7.95 3.47 -2.36
CA VAL A 29 -6.89 2.81 -3.15
C VAL A 29 -5.60 3.61 -3.01
N TYR A 30 -4.48 2.89 -2.87
CA TYR A 30 -3.16 3.47 -2.72
C TYR A 30 -2.25 2.94 -3.82
N THR A 31 -1.54 3.85 -4.48
CA THR A 31 -0.56 3.57 -5.55
C THR A 31 0.85 3.38 -4.99
N SER A 32 1.11 3.80 -3.74
CA SER A 32 2.37 3.58 -3.04
C SER A 32 2.19 3.40 -1.52
N SER A 33 3.24 2.91 -0.86
CA SER A 33 3.30 2.80 0.60
C SER A 33 3.26 4.16 1.29
N GLN A 34 3.84 5.20 0.68
CA GLN A 34 3.83 6.56 1.22
C GLN A 34 2.42 7.16 1.15
N GLU A 35 1.69 6.93 0.06
CA GLU A 35 0.29 7.35 -0.06
C GLU A 35 -0.57 6.67 1.01
N TYR A 36 -0.32 5.39 1.27
CA TYR A 36 -0.97 4.66 2.35
C TYR A 36 -0.70 5.28 3.73
N VAL A 37 0.56 5.56 4.07
CA VAL A 37 0.90 6.16 5.39
C VAL A 37 0.29 7.55 5.53
N HIS A 38 0.32 8.37 4.48
CA HIS A 38 -0.18 9.74 4.53
C HIS A 38 -1.70 9.81 4.66
N ASN A 39 -2.41 8.91 3.96
CA ASN A 39 -3.87 8.95 3.88
C ASN A 39 -4.55 7.99 4.87
N GLN A 40 -3.83 7.49 5.89
CA GLN A 40 -4.39 6.61 6.90
C GLN A 40 -4.98 7.38 8.12
N PRO A 41 -6.17 6.99 8.61
CA PRO A 41 -7.12 6.05 8.03
C PRO A 41 -7.86 6.68 6.84
N ALA A 42 -7.89 6.03 5.68
CA ALA A 42 -8.57 6.57 4.52
C ALA A 42 -10.09 6.57 4.71
N HIS A 43 -10.78 7.56 4.15
CA HIS A 43 -12.22 7.51 3.94
C HIS A 43 -12.50 6.52 2.79
N PRO A 44 -13.02 5.31 3.06
CA PRO A 44 -13.11 4.31 2.03
C PRO A 44 -14.21 4.68 1.02
N GLY A 45 -13.89 4.60 -0.27
CA GLY A 45 -14.88 4.12 -1.23
C GLY A 45 -15.14 2.64 -0.98
N ALA A 46 -16.34 2.12 -1.27
CA ALA A 46 -16.60 0.70 -1.04
C ALA A 46 -15.76 -0.11 -2.04
N VAL A 47 -14.65 -0.69 -1.59
CA VAL A 47 -13.87 -1.63 -2.41
C VAL A 47 -14.53 -2.99 -2.31
N GLY A 48 -15.02 -3.49 -3.45
CA GLY A 48 -15.60 -4.83 -3.54
C GLY A 48 -14.59 -5.91 -3.14
N ALA A 49 -15.06 -7.03 -2.61
CA ALA A 49 -14.17 -8.17 -2.33
C ALA A 49 -13.50 -8.63 -3.64
N LEU A 50 -12.16 -8.60 -3.70
CA LEU A 50 -11.38 -9.08 -4.85
C LEU A 50 -11.74 -10.54 -5.18
N PRO A 51 -12.36 -10.81 -6.34
CA PRO A 51 -12.37 -12.14 -6.90
C PRO A 51 -10.95 -12.44 -7.39
N ALA A 52 -10.47 -13.66 -7.22
CA ALA A 52 -9.12 -14.08 -7.61
C ALA A 52 -8.82 -13.98 -9.13
N SER A 53 -9.80 -13.59 -9.95
CA SER A 53 -9.74 -13.57 -11.42
C SER A 53 -9.77 -12.17 -12.05
N LEU A 54 -9.86 -11.08 -11.28
CA LEU A 54 -9.96 -9.73 -11.86
C LEU A 54 -8.59 -9.08 -12.07
N ALA A 55 -8.41 -8.43 -13.22
CA ALA A 55 -7.24 -7.60 -13.53
C ALA A 55 -7.32 -6.18 -12.93
N TYR A 56 -8.37 -5.88 -12.16
CA TYR A 56 -8.67 -4.57 -11.61
C TYR A 56 -9.36 -4.66 -10.23
N LEU A 57 -9.25 -3.58 -9.45
CA LEU A 57 -10.07 -3.28 -8.27
C LEU A 57 -11.30 -2.48 -8.68
N GLU A 58 -12.46 -2.80 -8.11
CA GLU A 58 -13.65 -1.95 -8.20
C GLU A 58 -13.76 -1.10 -6.94
N VAL A 59 -13.78 0.21 -7.12
CA VAL A 59 -13.91 1.22 -6.07
C VAL A 59 -15.22 1.96 -6.26
N VAL A 60 -16.14 1.85 -5.31
CA VAL A 60 -17.39 2.60 -5.33
C VAL A 60 -17.19 3.93 -4.63
N ASN A 61 -17.41 5.03 -5.34
CA ASN A 61 -17.41 6.36 -4.75
C ASN A 61 -18.53 6.47 -3.70
N ALA A 62 -18.19 6.88 -2.48
CA ALA A 62 -19.13 6.93 -1.36
C ALA A 62 -20.27 7.95 -1.53
N HIS A 63 -20.06 9.00 -2.34
CA HIS A 63 -21.03 10.09 -2.52
C HIS A 63 -21.84 9.94 -3.81
N THR A 64 -21.22 9.44 -4.88
CA THR A 64 -21.86 9.34 -6.21
C THR A 64 -22.29 7.93 -6.57
N HIS A 65 -21.89 6.92 -5.79
CA HIS A 65 -22.05 5.49 -6.10
C HIS A 65 -21.43 5.06 -7.44
N ALA A 66 -20.62 5.92 -8.06
CA ALA A 66 -19.90 5.60 -9.29
C ALA A 66 -18.88 4.49 -9.02
N VAL A 67 -18.83 3.50 -9.91
CA VAL A 67 -17.86 2.41 -9.85
C VAL A 67 -16.65 2.76 -10.70
N HIS A 68 -15.49 2.90 -10.07
CA HIS A 68 -14.21 3.09 -10.74
C HIS A 68 -13.43 1.78 -10.78
N ARG A 69 -12.84 1.47 -11.93
CA ARG A 69 -11.99 0.29 -12.11
C ARG A 69 -10.54 0.72 -12.14
N VAL A 70 -9.76 0.28 -11.16
CA VAL A 70 -8.32 0.59 -11.06
C VAL A 70 -7.53 -0.67 -11.42
N PRO A 71 -6.69 -0.66 -12.47
CA PRO A 71 -5.88 -1.82 -12.85
C PRO A 71 -4.97 -2.26 -11.70
N LEU A 72 -4.91 -3.57 -11.40
CA LEU A 72 -4.09 -4.07 -10.28
C LEU A 72 -2.60 -3.73 -10.40
N ALA A 73 -2.10 -3.58 -11.63
CA ALA A 73 -0.72 -3.20 -11.90
C ALA A 73 -0.37 -1.78 -11.38
N GLN A 74 -1.36 -0.94 -11.13
CA GLN A 74 -1.19 0.43 -10.63
C GLN A 74 -1.48 0.52 -9.12
N VAL A 75 -1.82 -0.60 -8.47
CA VAL A 75 -2.24 -0.62 -7.08
C VAL A 75 -1.15 -1.23 -6.21
N TRP A 76 -0.70 -0.45 -5.22
CA TRP A 76 0.13 -0.95 -4.13
C TRP A 76 -0.73 -1.62 -3.04
N GLY A 77 -1.87 -1.01 -2.72
CA GLY A 77 -2.77 -1.51 -1.68
C GLY A 77 -4.13 -0.82 -1.71
N TYR A 78 -5.02 -1.25 -0.83
CA TYR A 78 -6.35 -0.65 -0.68
C TYR A 78 -6.86 -0.78 0.75
N ALA A 79 -7.85 0.02 1.13
CA ALA A 79 -8.63 -0.14 2.34
C ALA A 79 -10.00 -0.69 1.98
N ASN A 80 -10.49 -1.66 2.75
CA ASN A 80 -11.86 -2.15 2.58
C ASN A 80 -12.88 -1.19 3.25
N ALA A 81 -14.17 -1.50 3.10
CA ALA A 81 -15.26 -0.71 3.70
C ALA A 81 -15.20 -0.62 5.24
N LYS A 82 -14.41 -1.47 5.92
CA LYS A 82 -14.19 -1.43 7.38
C LYS A 82 -12.96 -0.61 7.77
N GLY A 83 -12.29 0.04 6.82
CA GLY A 83 -11.04 0.78 7.02
C GLY A 83 -9.81 -0.12 7.20
N GLN A 84 -9.95 -1.45 7.03
CA GLN A 84 -8.81 -2.37 7.12
C GLN A 84 -7.95 -2.23 5.85
N GLY A 85 -6.66 -1.95 6.05
CA GLY A 85 -5.68 -1.85 4.97
C GLY A 85 -5.22 -3.21 4.46
N PHE A 86 -5.00 -3.30 3.16
CA PHE A 86 -4.47 -4.46 2.45
C PHE A 86 -3.34 -4.01 1.55
N ARG A 87 -2.24 -4.76 1.57
CA ARG A 87 -1.16 -4.67 0.58
C ARG A 87 -1.40 -5.69 -0.52
N LEU A 88 -1.22 -5.30 -1.78
CA LEU A 88 -1.27 -6.19 -2.92
C LEU A 88 0.16 -6.60 -3.31
N VAL A 89 0.42 -7.91 -3.30
CA VAL A 89 1.69 -8.49 -3.74
C VAL A 89 1.37 -9.67 -4.65
N GLU A 90 1.88 -9.65 -5.88
CA GLU A 90 1.61 -10.70 -6.89
C GLU A 90 0.11 -11.01 -7.05
N HIS A 91 -0.73 -9.96 -7.13
CA HIS A 91 -2.20 -10.06 -7.21
C HIS A 91 -2.88 -10.72 -5.99
N LYS A 92 -2.18 -10.88 -4.88
CA LYS A 92 -2.74 -11.42 -3.63
C LYS A 92 -2.84 -10.30 -2.61
N ALA A 93 -4.01 -10.19 -1.98
CA ALA A 93 -4.25 -9.22 -0.92
C ALA A 93 -3.78 -9.77 0.42
N TYR A 94 -3.00 -8.97 1.14
CA TYR A 94 -2.48 -9.25 2.48
C TYR A 94 -2.99 -8.17 3.42
N ALA A 95 -3.81 -8.56 4.39
CA ALA A 95 -4.31 -7.63 5.41
C ALA A 95 -3.15 -7.13 6.25
N ILE A 96 -2.96 -5.82 6.31
CA ILE A 96 -1.95 -5.17 7.14
C ILE A 96 -2.46 -5.18 8.57
N GLN A 97 -1.66 -5.74 9.48
CA GLN A 97 -1.94 -5.80 10.90
C GLN A 97 -1.21 -4.66 11.61
N PRO A 98 -1.64 -4.27 12.82
CA PRO A 98 -0.91 -3.30 13.63
C PRO A 98 0.56 -3.70 13.77
N GLN A 99 1.46 -2.71 13.68
CA GLN A 99 2.89 -2.95 13.85
C GLN A 99 3.14 -3.52 15.26
N GLN A 100 3.90 -4.62 15.32
CA GLN A 100 4.31 -5.26 16.56
C GLN A 100 5.84 -5.38 16.54
N ASP A 101 6.50 -4.91 17.60
CA ASP A 101 7.95 -5.04 17.80
C ASP A 101 8.80 -4.50 16.63
N GLY A 102 8.35 -3.39 16.01
CA GLY A 102 9.05 -2.74 14.90
C GLY A 102 8.81 -3.41 13.53
N LEU A 103 8.20 -4.59 13.47
CA LEU A 103 7.88 -5.30 12.23
C LEU A 103 6.46 -5.03 11.78
N ILE A 104 6.28 -4.92 10.46
CA ILE A 104 4.95 -4.85 9.86
C ILE A 104 4.49 -6.28 9.63
N THR A 105 3.36 -6.64 10.25
CA THR A 105 2.80 -7.98 10.13
C THR A 105 1.62 -7.97 9.17
N TYR A 106 1.42 -9.10 8.51
CA TYR A 106 0.35 -9.28 7.53
C TYR A 106 -0.34 -10.61 7.73
N SER A 107 -1.59 -10.70 7.30
CA SER A 107 -2.32 -11.97 7.24
C SER A 107 -3.04 -12.16 5.91
N ARG A 108 -3.17 -13.41 5.49
CA ARG A 108 -3.95 -13.81 4.31
C ARG A 108 -4.70 -15.09 4.59
N GLN A 109 -5.96 -15.14 4.20
CA GLN A 109 -6.74 -16.38 4.21
C GLN A 109 -6.43 -17.19 2.96
N ARG A 110 -6.07 -18.47 3.14
CA ARG A 110 -5.87 -19.43 2.05
C ARG A 110 -6.84 -20.59 2.21
N ALA A 111 -7.61 -20.87 1.17
CA ALA A 111 -8.36 -22.11 1.10
C ALA A 111 -7.39 -23.27 0.86
N ILE A 112 -7.42 -24.26 1.73
CA ILE A 112 -6.69 -25.51 1.59
C ILE A 112 -7.72 -26.61 1.37
N GLN A 113 -7.52 -27.41 0.33
CA GLN A 113 -8.33 -28.59 0.06
C GLN A 113 -7.53 -29.82 0.44
N HIS A 114 -7.97 -30.53 1.46
CA HIS A 114 -7.48 -31.86 1.79
C HIS A 114 -8.65 -32.83 1.63
N SER A 115 -8.58 -33.70 0.63
CA SER A 115 -9.66 -34.63 0.27
C SER A 115 -10.99 -33.89 -0.02
N ARG A 116 -12.12 -34.40 0.49
CA ARG A 116 -13.47 -33.84 0.35
C ARG A 116 -13.73 -32.60 1.22
N SER A 117 -12.78 -32.20 2.08
CA SER A 117 -12.94 -31.08 3.00
C SER A 117 -12.18 -29.85 2.55
N LYS A 118 -12.89 -28.72 2.47
CA LYS A 118 -12.32 -27.40 2.20
C LYS A 118 -12.20 -26.64 3.51
N HIS A 119 -10.96 -26.32 3.89
CA HIS A 119 -10.67 -25.53 5.09
C HIS A 119 -10.09 -24.17 4.69
N ILE A 120 -10.38 -23.14 5.47
CA ILE A 120 -9.73 -21.84 5.34
C ILE A 120 -8.71 -21.73 6.46
N VAL A 121 -7.45 -21.50 6.09
CA VAL A 121 -6.36 -21.27 7.04
C VAL A 121 -5.89 -19.84 6.92
N THR A 122 -5.62 -19.19 8.05
CA THR A 122 -4.98 -17.88 8.09
C THR A 122 -3.48 -18.06 8.13
N GLU A 123 -2.80 -17.57 7.10
CA GLU A 123 -1.34 -17.51 7.02
C GLU A 123 -0.87 -16.13 7.51
N HIS A 124 0.23 -16.09 8.25
CA HIS A 124 0.83 -14.87 8.78
C HIS A 124 2.19 -14.61 8.14
N PHE A 125 2.50 -13.33 7.90
CA PHE A 125 3.72 -12.87 7.27
C PHE A 125 4.26 -11.63 7.99
N TYR A 126 5.53 -11.32 7.77
CA TYR A 126 6.15 -10.08 8.22
C TYR A 126 7.01 -9.45 7.11
N SER A 127 7.24 -8.15 7.21
CA SER A 127 8.28 -7.43 6.48
C SER A 127 8.90 -6.33 7.34
N GLU A 128 10.14 -5.97 7.03
CA GLU A 128 10.86 -4.87 7.69
C GLU A 128 10.27 -3.51 7.33
N THR A 129 9.83 -3.34 6.09
CA THR A 129 9.23 -2.10 5.57
C THR A 129 7.95 -2.40 4.81
N LEU A 130 7.11 -1.38 4.58
CA LEU A 130 5.85 -1.52 3.84
C LEU A 130 6.05 -2.03 2.40
N ASP A 131 7.20 -1.76 1.80
CA ASP A 131 7.58 -2.22 0.46
C ASP A 131 8.49 -3.45 0.46
N GLY A 132 8.92 -3.88 1.65
CA GLY A 132 9.82 -5.02 1.83
C GLY A 132 9.22 -6.34 1.35
N LYS A 133 10.08 -7.34 1.19
CA LYS A 133 9.65 -8.70 0.86
C LYS A 133 8.83 -9.29 2.02
N LEU A 134 7.79 -10.05 1.67
CA LEU A 134 6.97 -10.75 2.65
C LEU A 134 7.62 -12.07 3.02
N HIS A 135 7.90 -12.26 4.30
CA HIS A 135 8.45 -13.49 4.87
C HIS A 135 7.37 -14.21 5.68
N ALA A 136 7.29 -15.53 5.55
CA ALA A 136 6.33 -16.31 6.33
C ALA A 136 6.67 -16.23 7.82
N LEU A 137 5.69 -15.85 8.64
CA LEU A 137 5.82 -15.76 10.10
C LEU A 137 5.76 -17.17 10.70
N THR A 138 6.89 -17.88 10.58
CA THR A 138 7.09 -19.22 11.11
C THR A 138 8.27 -19.21 12.08
N LYS A 139 8.33 -20.17 13.02
CA LYS A 139 9.48 -20.32 13.93
C LYS A 139 10.81 -20.37 13.18
N ARG A 140 10.85 -21.05 12.02
CA ARG A 140 12.03 -21.12 11.16
C ARG A 140 12.37 -19.76 10.54
N GLY A 141 11.38 -19.05 10.01
CA GLY A 141 11.56 -17.72 9.41
C GLY A 141 12.05 -16.67 10.41
N LEU A 142 11.57 -16.72 11.66
CA LEU A 142 12.04 -15.84 12.73
C LEU A 142 13.48 -16.13 13.14
N LYS A 143 13.85 -17.42 13.28
CA LYS A 143 15.24 -17.82 13.56
C LYS A 143 16.22 -17.37 12.47
N GLN A 144 15.80 -17.45 11.20
CA GLN A 144 16.63 -16.98 10.07
C GLN A 144 16.85 -15.46 10.12
N HIS A 145 15.83 -14.69 10.46
CA HIS A 145 15.96 -13.24 10.64
C HIS A 145 16.89 -12.90 11.82
N GLN A 146 16.73 -13.54 12.97
CA GLN A 146 17.60 -13.35 14.13
C GLN A 146 19.06 -13.71 13.84
N ALA A 147 19.31 -14.73 13.02
CA ALA A 147 20.66 -15.11 12.62
C ALA A 147 21.30 -14.14 11.61
N ALA A 148 20.49 -13.38 10.86
CA ALA A 148 20.99 -12.36 9.93
C ALA A 148 21.19 -10.98 10.59
N ALA A 149 20.57 -10.77 11.76
CA ALA A 149 20.66 -9.52 12.53
C ALA A 149 21.79 -9.52 13.58
N ASN A 150 22.44 -10.66 13.82
CA ASN A 150 23.63 -10.82 14.67
C ASN A 150 24.88 -11.02 13.81
#